data_AF-A0AAW2WQ15-F1
#
_entry.id   AF-A0AAW2WQ15-F1
#
_cell.length_a   1.000
_cell.length_b   1.000
_cell.length_c   1.000
_cell.angle_alpha   90.00
_cell.angle_beta   90.00
_cell.angle_gamma   90.00
#
_symmetry.space_group_name_H-M   'P 1'
#
loop_
_entity.id
_entity.type
_entity.pdbx_description
1 polymer ?
#
loop_
_entity_poly.entity_id
_entity_poly.type
_entity_poly.pdbx_seq_one_letter_code
_entity_poly.pdbx_strand_id
1 'polypeptide(L)'
;MDEFSDAELESQRPSKIGRVMVPLLDVTNLEAETAEQGKSGGLALLWQKSVTVLLQNFSNHHIDVSVQLEGSSVWWRFTGIYGESDTAQREQTWRLLSRLHAQSQRAWLCAGDFNEILDQSEIAGGPPRPNWQIRNFRAALECCELSDLGYIGSPFTWSNRHCAPNTVQERLDRACANSDWSQLFPEASIKHVSMSCSDHVAVVIWLADCPNYTSRAARPWRFEAAWLQSAQCEKVVEESWLMSLGNTAAQGLSTQLDFCRANLKRWSRTAFLADKSRVKFWKDVCAAYFRNRLLRQLTRTL
;
A
#
# COMPACT_ATOMS: atom_id res chain seq x y z
N MET A 1 4.63 20.43 -52.50
CA MET A 1 5.91 19.74 -52.26
C MET A 1 6.82 20.76 -51.64
N ASP A 2 6.91 20.71 -50.32
CA ASP A 2 8.14 20.92 -49.57
C ASP A 2 7.92 20.23 -48.24
N GLU A 3 8.74 19.19 -48.03
CA GLU A 3 8.75 18.30 -46.89
C GLU A 3 9.27 19.06 -45.67
N PHE A 4 8.43 19.21 -44.64
CA PHE A 4 8.91 19.51 -43.30
C PHE A 4 9.24 18.19 -42.60
N SER A 5 10.50 18.10 -42.16
CA SER A 5 11.15 16.94 -41.56
C SER A 5 10.44 16.39 -40.31
N ASP A 6 10.42 15.06 -40.19
CA ASP A 6 9.95 14.26 -39.04
C ASP A 6 10.69 14.50 -37.70
N ALA A 7 11.44 15.59 -37.55
CA ALA A 7 12.24 15.91 -36.37
C ALA A 7 11.48 16.72 -35.29
N GLU A 8 10.23 17.15 -35.52
CA GLU A 8 9.45 17.96 -34.56
C GLU A 8 8.22 17.26 -33.95
N LEU A 9 8.00 15.98 -34.25
CA LEU A 9 6.83 15.20 -33.76
C LEU A 9 7.15 14.10 -32.74
N GLU A 10 8.38 14.07 -32.21
CA GLU A 10 8.80 13.03 -31.25
C GLU A 10 8.86 13.51 -29.78
N SER A 11 8.37 14.72 -29.46
CA SER A 11 8.44 15.29 -28.10
C SER A 11 7.26 14.97 -27.16
N GLN A 12 6.31 14.13 -27.54
CA GLN A 12 5.18 13.76 -26.66
C GLN A 12 4.90 12.25 -26.68
N ARG A 13 5.69 11.48 -25.91
CA ARG A 13 5.29 10.14 -25.44
C ARG A 13 5.23 10.13 -23.91
N PRO A 14 4.10 9.77 -23.28
CA PRO A 14 4.04 9.63 -21.83
C PRO A 14 4.72 8.32 -21.42
N SER A 15 5.83 8.41 -20.68
CA SER A 15 6.50 7.25 -20.10
C SER A 15 6.29 7.21 -18.57
N LYS A 16 5.59 6.14 -18.17
CA LYS A 16 5.59 5.45 -16.87
C LYS A 16 5.08 6.19 -15.61
N ILE A 17 4.04 5.58 -15.03
CA ILE A 17 3.30 5.94 -13.82
C ILE A 17 4.14 5.54 -12.58
N GLY A 18 4.51 6.53 -11.75
CA GLY A 18 5.02 6.27 -10.40
C GLY A 18 3.88 5.81 -9.49
N ARG A 19 4.09 4.75 -8.70
CA ARG A 19 3.09 4.22 -7.76
C ARG A 19 3.76 3.96 -6.42
N VAL A 20 3.38 4.71 -5.40
CA VAL A 20 3.48 4.23 -4.01
C VAL A 20 2.10 3.75 -3.59
N MET A 21 2.05 2.50 -3.13
CA MET A 21 0.80 1.78 -2.92
C MET A 21 0.74 1.31 -1.47
N VAL A 22 0.04 2.07 -0.64
CA VAL A 22 -0.41 1.64 0.69
C VAL A 22 -1.61 0.68 0.48
N PRO A 23 -1.68 -0.48 1.16
CA PRO A 23 -2.69 -1.49 0.88
C PRO A 23 -4.11 -0.96 1.05
N LEU A 24 -4.87 -1.06 -0.03
CA LEU A 24 -6.29 -0.71 -0.15
C LEU A 24 -7.17 -1.59 0.74
N LEU A 25 -7.72 -1.01 1.81
CA LEU A 25 -8.92 -1.48 2.47
C LEU A 25 -9.95 -0.34 2.47
N ASP A 26 -10.98 -0.51 1.63
CA ASP A 26 -12.18 0.32 1.49
C ASP A 26 -12.02 1.71 0.83
N VAL A 27 -12.32 1.79 -0.47
CA VAL A 27 -12.20 2.99 -1.33
C VAL A 27 -13.35 3.99 -1.22
N THR A 28 -14.32 3.76 -0.34
CA THR A 28 -15.51 4.62 -0.23
C THR A 28 -15.38 5.75 0.80
N ASN A 29 -14.31 5.74 1.61
CA ASN A 29 -14.05 6.73 2.67
C ASN A 29 -12.56 7.07 2.78
N LEU A 30 -11.91 7.31 1.65
CA LEU A 30 -10.52 7.72 1.60
C LEU A 30 -10.40 9.21 1.30
N GLU A 31 -9.47 9.85 2.00
CA GLU A 31 -8.89 11.14 1.63
C GLU A 31 -7.50 10.89 1.02
N ALA A 32 -7.03 11.80 0.17
CA ALA A 32 -5.77 11.63 -0.55
C ALA A 32 -5.01 12.95 -0.62
N GLU A 33 -3.68 12.86 -0.48
CA GLU A 33 -2.74 13.94 -0.75
C GLU A 33 -1.75 13.48 -1.81
N THR A 34 -1.43 14.33 -2.80
CA THR A 34 -0.50 14.02 -3.89
C THR A 34 0.61 15.06 -4.00
N ALA A 35 1.85 14.59 -4.13
CA ALA A 35 2.99 15.43 -4.43
C ALA A 35 3.37 15.24 -5.91
N GLU A 36 2.80 16.06 -6.81
CA GLU A 36 3.09 16.03 -8.25
C GLU A 36 3.72 17.37 -8.71
N GLN A 37 4.92 17.31 -9.29
CA GLN A 37 5.48 18.38 -10.13
C GLN A 37 6.00 17.78 -11.44
N GLY A 38 5.11 17.59 -12.42
CA GLY A 38 5.47 17.13 -13.77
C GLY A 38 4.84 15.80 -14.18
N LYS A 39 5.31 15.24 -15.32
CA LYS A 39 4.70 14.06 -15.97
C LYS A 39 5.27 12.70 -15.53
N SER A 40 6.21 12.67 -14.58
CA SER A 40 6.88 11.45 -14.11
C SER A 40 7.24 11.53 -12.63
N GLY A 41 6.78 10.55 -11.85
CA GLY A 41 6.99 10.47 -10.40
C GLY A 41 5.92 11.20 -9.59
N GLY A 42 5.52 10.62 -8.47
CA GLY A 42 4.51 11.18 -7.58
C GLY A 42 4.27 10.27 -6.40
N LEU A 43 4.19 10.88 -5.22
CA LEU A 43 3.78 10.20 -4.00
C LEU A 43 2.30 10.45 -3.76
N ALA A 44 1.61 9.43 -3.27
CA ALA A 44 0.24 9.54 -2.81
C ALA A 44 0.11 8.91 -1.43
N LEU A 45 -0.54 9.61 -0.52
CA LEU A 45 -0.94 9.08 0.78
C LEU A 45 -2.46 8.99 0.81
N LEU A 46 -2.99 7.82 1.16
CA LEU A 46 -4.42 7.59 1.34
C LEU A 46 -4.70 7.08 2.74
N TRP A 47 -5.73 7.62 3.39
CA TRP A 47 -6.11 7.20 4.74
C TRP A 47 -7.63 7.10 4.89
N GLN A 48 -8.06 6.28 5.87
CA GLN A 48 -9.46 6.16 6.24
C GLN A 48 -9.89 7.35 7.11
N LYS A 49 -11.16 7.79 6.99
CA LYS A 49 -11.72 8.89 7.81
C LYS A 49 -11.63 8.70 9.33
N SER A 50 -11.51 7.46 9.80
CA SER A 50 -11.28 7.15 11.22
C SER A 50 -9.88 7.54 11.70
N VAL A 51 -8.93 7.72 10.78
CA VAL A 51 -7.57 8.16 11.09
C VAL A 51 -7.47 9.65 10.83
N THR A 52 -7.05 10.40 11.84
CA THR A 52 -6.76 11.82 11.67
C THR A 52 -5.33 11.96 11.17
N VAL A 53 -5.17 12.63 10.04
CA VAL A 53 -3.88 12.88 9.40
C VAL A 53 -3.69 14.38 9.22
N LEU A 54 -2.56 14.91 9.70
CA LEU A 54 -2.19 16.31 9.54
C LEU A 54 -0.90 16.42 8.73
N LEU A 55 -1.02 16.89 7.49
CA LEU A 55 0.11 17.15 6.61
C LEU A 55 1.08 18.15 7.25
N GLN A 56 2.35 17.78 7.32
CA GLN A 56 3.42 18.65 7.83
C GLN A 56 4.23 19.23 6.68
N ASN A 57 4.67 18.37 5.76
CA ASN A 57 5.50 18.74 4.63
C ASN A 57 5.40 17.69 3.52
N PHE A 58 5.73 18.07 2.28
CA PHE A 58 5.80 17.13 1.17
C PHE A 58 6.73 17.62 0.05
N SER A 59 7.12 16.69 -0.81
CA SER A 59 7.82 16.92 -2.08
C SER A 59 7.67 15.70 -2.96
N ASN A 60 8.27 15.70 -4.15
CA ASN A 60 8.32 14.52 -5.03
C ASN A 60 9.00 13.29 -4.38
N HIS A 61 9.77 13.48 -3.31
CA HIS A 61 10.54 12.42 -2.64
C HIS A 61 10.02 12.06 -1.24
N HIS A 62 9.07 12.82 -0.70
CA HIS A 62 8.45 12.45 0.57
C HIS A 62 7.06 13.04 0.77
N ILE A 63 6.25 12.37 1.59
CA ILE A 63 5.07 12.95 2.24
C ILE A 63 5.26 12.73 3.75
N ASP A 64 5.21 13.82 4.52
CA ASP A 64 5.39 13.80 5.97
C ASP A 64 4.13 14.28 6.69
N VAL A 65 3.62 13.45 7.60
CA VAL A 65 2.35 13.69 8.29
C VAL A 65 2.44 13.34 9.77
N SER A 66 1.64 14.04 10.57
CA SER A 66 1.29 13.59 11.92
C SER A 66 0.02 12.73 11.85
N VAL A 67 0.01 11.60 12.54
CA VAL A 67 -1.07 10.61 12.53
C VAL A 67 -1.61 10.42 13.94
N GLN A 68 -2.93 10.42 14.06
CA GLN A 68 -3.66 10.03 15.26
C GLN A 68 -4.72 9.00 14.89
N LEU A 69 -4.71 7.88 15.60
CA LEU A 69 -5.70 6.82 15.43
C LEU A 69 -6.98 7.15 16.23
N GLU A 70 -8.14 6.74 15.72
CA GLU A 70 -9.42 6.90 16.42
C GLU A 70 -9.34 6.33 17.85
N GLY A 71 -9.76 7.12 18.84
CA GLY A 71 -9.75 6.71 20.24
C GLY A 71 -8.39 6.80 20.93
N SER A 72 -7.30 7.12 20.22
CA SER A 72 -5.99 7.41 20.81
C SER A 72 -5.79 8.91 20.99
N SER A 73 -5.27 9.34 22.14
CA SER A 73 -4.77 10.71 22.34
C SER A 73 -3.34 10.92 21.85
N VAL A 74 -2.66 9.83 21.45
CA VAL A 74 -1.25 9.85 21.07
C VAL A 74 -1.09 10.14 19.59
N TRP A 75 -0.28 11.16 19.31
CA TRP A 75 0.17 11.52 17.96
C TRP A 75 1.55 10.93 17.69
N TRP A 76 1.69 10.26 16.55
CA TRP A 76 2.96 9.80 16.01
C TRP A 76 3.16 10.35 14.59
N ARG A 77 4.36 10.20 14.04
CA ARG A 77 4.75 10.76 12.74
C ARG A 77 4.94 9.65 11.73
N PHE A 78 4.36 9.83 10.55
CA PHE A 78 4.59 8.97 9.40
C PHE A 78 5.26 9.76 8.27
N THR A 79 6.33 9.22 7.71
CA THR A 79 6.91 9.71 6.46
C THR A 79 6.89 8.61 5.41
N GLY A 80 6.21 8.86 4.30
CA GLY A 80 6.36 8.09 3.08
C GLY A 80 7.56 8.60 2.29
N ILE A 81 8.56 7.77 1.99
CA ILE A 81 9.76 8.15 1.22
C ILE A 81 9.74 7.52 -0.17
N TYR A 82 10.21 8.30 -1.15
CA TYR A 82 10.65 7.84 -2.46
C TYR A 82 12.07 8.37 -2.72
N GLY A 83 13.05 7.55 -2.39
CA GLY A 83 14.48 7.88 -2.49
C GLY A 83 14.93 8.08 -3.94
N GLU A 84 16.06 8.77 -4.11
CA GLU A 84 16.60 9.06 -5.43
C GLU A 84 17.05 7.79 -6.16
N SER A 85 16.53 7.61 -7.37
CA SER A 85 16.88 6.46 -8.21
C SER A 85 18.29 6.62 -8.80
N ASP A 86 18.70 7.85 -9.11
CA ASP A 86 20.07 8.16 -9.49
C ASP A 86 21.01 8.06 -8.28
N THR A 87 21.98 7.16 -8.37
CA THR A 87 23.00 6.95 -7.34
C THR A 87 23.77 8.22 -7.01
N ALA A 88 24.01 9.11 -7.99
CA ALA A 88 24.70 10.37 -7.76
C ALA A 88 23.91 11.34 -6.87
N GLN A 89 22.58 11.17 -6.79
CA GLN A 89 21.67 12.04 -6.03
C GLN A 89 21.17 11.43 -4.72
N ARG A 90 21.46 10.15 -4.40
CA ARG A 90 21.04 9.50 -3.14
C ARG A 90 21.43 10.25 -1.87
N GLU A 91 22.53 10.99 -1.91
CA GLU A 91 22.93 11.87 -0.81
C GLU A 91 21.87 12.93 -0.47
N GLN A 92 21.07 13.37 -1.45
CA GLN A 92 19.94 14.27 -1.21
C GLN A 92 18.84 13.59 -0.38
N THR A 93 18.59 12.30 -0.59
CA THR A 93 17.66 11.50 0.24
C THR A 93 18.16 11.41 1.68
N TRP A 94 19.46 11.18 1.90
CA TRP A 94 20.05 11.12 3.25
C TRP A 94 19.97 12.46 3.98
N ARG A 95 20.26 13.57 3.28
CA ARG A 95 20.09 14.92 3.83
C ARG A 95 18.63 15.25 4.09
N LEU A 96 17.70 14.77 3.27
CA LEU A 96 16.27 14.90 3.52
C LEU A 96 15.89 14.19 4.83
N LEU A 97 16.27 12.93 5.02
CA LEU A 97 16.02 12.20 6.28
C LEU A 97 16.59 12.94 7.48
N SER A 98 17.83 13.43 7.39
CA SER A 98 18.49 14.17 8.47
C SER A 98 17.74 15.46 8.83
N ARG A 99 17.26 16.20 7.81
CA ARG A 99 16.44 17.41 8.03
C ARG A 99 15.10 17.07 8.67
N LEU A 100 14.44 16.01 8.20
CA LEU A 100 13.17 15.55 8.78
C LEU A 100 13.36 15.15 10.25
N HIS A 101 14.41 14.38 10.56
CA HIS A 101 14.75 13.99 11.93
C HIS A 101 14.94 15.23 12.84
N ALA A 102 15.69 16.23 12.38
CA ALA A 102 15.94 17.45 13.15
C ALA A 102 14.67 18.29 13.43
N GLN A 103 13.60 18.14 12.65
CA GLN A 103 12.36 18.91 12.80
C GLN A 103 11.45 18.40 13.93
N SER A 104 11.56 17.14 14.34
CA SER A 104 10.62 16.55 15.29
C SER A 104 11.18 15.31 15.96
N GLN A 105 11.06 15.28 17.29
CA GLN A 105 11.44 14.15 18.15
C GLN A 105 10.25 13.23 18.47
N ARG A 106 9.21 13.22 17.62
CA ARG A 106 8.05 12.34 17.83
C ARG A 106 8.42 10.89 17.53
N ALA A 107 7.62 9.95 18.07
CA ALA A 107 7.57 8.58 17.59
C ALA A 107 7.39 8.56 16.06
N TRP A 108 8.40 8.11 15.34
CA TRP A 108 8.53 8.28 13.91
C TRP A 108 8.68 6.95 13.18
N LEU A 109 7.80 6.74 12.20
CA LEU A 109 7.88 5.67 11.21
C LEU A 109 8.14 6.27 9.84
N CYS A 110 9.19 5.79 9.19
CA CYS A 110 9.58 6.15 7.84
C CYS A 110 9.51 4.91 6.96
N ALA A 111 8.68 4.92 5.92
CA ALA A 111 8.50 3.75 5.06
C ALA A 111 8.37 4.11 3.58
N GLY A 112 8.77 3.19 2.71
CA GLY A 112 8.70 3.37 1.26
C GLY A 112 9.92 2.80 0.57
N ASP A 113 10.15 3.27 -0.65
CA ASP A 113 11.29 2.88 -1.48
C ASP A 113 12.46 3.82 -1.20
N PHE A 114 13.53 3.29 -0.62
CA PHE A 114 14.75 4.04 -0.33
C PHE A 114 15.75 4.02 -1.49
N ASN A 115 15.48 3.21 -2.53
CA ASN A 115 16.37 2.96 -3.67
C ASN A 115 17.77 2.46 -3.27
N GLU A 116 17.94 1.89 -2.07
CA GLU A 116 19.23 1.40 -1.59
C GLU A 116 19.09 0.17 -0.68
N ILE A 117 20.13 -0.67 -0.70
CA ILE A 117 20.21 -1.88 0.12
C ILE A 117 21.05 -1.68 1.39
N LEU A 118 20.71 -2.38 2.46
CA LEU A 118 21.46 -2.36 3.72
C LEU A 118 22.51 -3.46 3.79
N ASP A 119 22.45 -4.52 2.99
CA ASP A 119 23.46 -5.58 3.00
C ASP A 119 23.63 -6.21 1.62
N GLN A 120 24.78 -6.83 1.34
CA GLN A 120 25.01 -7.55 0.08
C GLN A 120 24.06 -8.74 -0.08
N SER A 121 23.53 -9.31 1.01
CA SER A 121 22.51 -10.35 0.93
C SER A 121 21.16 -9.86 0.39
N GLU A 122 20.95 -8.54 0.34
CA GLU A 122 19.71 -7.91 -0.15
C GLU A 122 19.72 -7.69 -1.68
N ILE A 123 20.75 -8.17 -2.39
CA ILE A 123 20.82 -8.19 -3.84
C ILE A 123 21.09 -9.62 -4.33
N ALA A 124 20.34 -10.05 -5.35
CA ALA A 124 20.55 -11.32 -6.03
C ALA A 124 20.57 -11.12 -7.55
N GLY A 125 21.59 -11.69 -8.20
CA GLY A 125 21.92 -11.38 -9.59
C GLY A 125 22.57 -10.00 -9.73
N GLY A 126 23.09 -9.71 -10.92
CA GLY A 126 23.79 -8.44 -11.18
C GLY A 126 25.15 -8.30 -10.46
N PRO A 127 25.81 -7.15 -10.60
CA PRO A 127 27.07 -6.86 -9.92
C PRO A 127 26.83 -6.55 -8.43
N PRO A 128 27.82 -6.82 -7.55
CA PRO A 128 27.72 -6.46 -6.14
C PRO A 128 27.58 -4.94 -5.96
N ARG A 129 26.77 -4.53 -4.98
CA ARG A 129 26.58 -3.12 -4.64
C ARG A 129 27.88 -2.53 -4.07
N PRO A 130 28.35 -1.36 -4.49
CA PRO A 130 29.56 -0.79 -3.89
C PRO A 130 29.39 -0.55 -2.39
N ASN A 131 30.33 -1.04 -1.57
CA ASN A 131 30.23 -0.99 -0.10
C ASN A 131 30.05 0.42 0.46
N TRP A 132 30.54 1.46 -0.21
CA TRP A 132 30.36 2.84 0.22
C TRP A 132 28.89 3.29 0.14
N GLN A 133 28.11 2.79 -0.83
CA GLN A 133 26.68 3.09 -0.96
C GLN A 133 25.92 2.51 0.24
N ILE A 134 26.16 1.23 0.54
CA ILE A 134 25.59 0.54 1.71
C ILE A 134 25.95 1.27 3.01
N ARG A 135 27.23 1.66 3.17
CA ARG A 135 27.68 2.39 4.37
C ARG A 135 27.00 3.75 4.51
N ASN A 136 26.86 4.51 3.43
CA ASN A 136 26.21 5.82 3.47
C ASN A 136 24.74 5.68 3.88
N PHE A 137 24.04 4.67 3.38
CA PHE A 137 22.66 4.43 3.79
C PHE A 137 22.54 4.00 5.25
N ARG A 138 23.38 3.07 5.70
CA ARG A 138 23.46 2.68 7.13
C ARG A 138 23.70 3.89 8.02
N ALA A 139 24.67 4.74 7.66
CA ALA A 139 24.99 5.95 8.41
C ALA A 139 23.82 6.95 8.41
N ALA A 140 23.08 7.09 7.31
CA ALA A 140 21.91 7.96 7.25
C ALA A 140 20.80 7.50 8.19
N LEU A 141 20.52 6.18 8.25
CA LEU A 141 19.56 5.61 9.19
C LEU A 141 20.02 5.77 10.64
N GLU A 142 21.29 5.49 10.92
CA GLU A 142 21.89 5.65 12.24
C GLU A 142 21.83 7.10 12.74
N CYS A 143 22.19 8.08 11.90
CA CYS A 143 22.10 9.51 12.23
C CYS A 143 20.66 9.98 12.49
N CYS A 144 19.67 9.27 11.95
CA CYS A 144 18.25 9.58 12.14
C CYS A 144 17.59 8.72 13.24
N GLU A 145 18.39 7.89 13.93
CA GLU A 145 17.94 6.90 14.92
C GLU A 145 16.84 5.96 14.38
N LEU A 146 16.87 5.68 13.07
CA LEU A 146 15.91 4.82 12.40
C LEU A 146 16.48 3.40 12.28
N SER A 147 15.75 2.43 12.80
CA SER A 147 16.09 1.01 12.67
C SER A 147 15.14 0.32 11.69
N ASP A 148 15.66 -0.54 10.81
CA ASP A 148 14.83 -1.42 9.97
C ASP A 148 14.01 -2.36 10.86
N LEU A 149 12.69 -2.34 10.69
CA LEU A 149 11.76 -3.15 11.49
C LEU A 149 11.70 -4.62 11.03
N GLY A 150 12.44 -4.97 9.97
CA GLY A 150 12.44 -6.31 9.41
C GLY A 150 11.18 -6.60 8.59
N TYR A 151 10.93 -7.87 8.30
CA TYR A 151 9.82 -8.29 7.44
C TYR A 151 9.51 -9.79 7.55
N ILE A 152 8.32 -10.14 7.07
CA ILE A 152 7.87 -11.50 6.81
C ILE A 152 7.53 -11.62 5.32
N GLY A 153 8.08 -12.61 4.63
CA GLY A 153 7.80 -12.89 3.22
C GLY A 153 9.06 -12.86 2.36
N SER A 154 8.91 -12.42 1.11
CA SER A 154 9.99 -12.35 0.13
C SER A 154 11.16 -11.51 0.67
N PRO A 155 12.44 -11.94 0.55
CA PRO A 155 13.59 -11.12 0.93
C PRO A 155 13.84 -9.95 -0.02
N PHE A 156 13.30 -9.99 -1.24
CA PHE A 156 13.43 -8.92 -2.23
C PHE A 156 12.11 -8.21 -2.41
N THR A 157 12.17 -6.89 -2.60
CA THR A 157 10.99 -6.05 -2.83
C THR A 157 10.94 -5.51 -4.25
N TRP A 158 12.03 -5.55 -5.00
CA TRP A 158 12.09 -5.13 -6.39
C TRP A 158 12.68 -6.23 -7.29
N SER A 159 12.28 -6.25 -8.56
CA SER A 159 12.94 -7.05 -9.59
C SER A 159 12.90 -6.35 -10.94
N ASN A 160 14.00 -6.47 -11.71
CA ASN A 160 14.03 -6.00 -13.10
C ASN A 160 13.09 -6.79 -14.05
N ARG A 161 12.45 -7.86 -13.58
CA ARG A 161 11.51 -8.72 -14.34
C ARG A 161 12.10 -9.37 -15.59
N HIS A 162 13.42 -9.43 -15.70
CA HIS A 162 14.07 -10.16 -16.78
C HIS A 162 14.12 -11.65 -16.48
N CYS A 163 14.18 -12.48 -17.51
CA CYS A 163 14.39 -13.92 -17.38
C CYS A 163 15.85 -14.24 -17.01
N ALA A 164 16.06 -15.39 -16.38
CA ALA A 164 17.40 -15.90 -16.12
C ALA A 164 18.22 -16.01 -17.44
N PRO A 165 19.54 -15.72 -17.42
CA PRO A 165 20.36 -15.40 -16.25
C PRO A 165 20.37 -13.91 -15.86
N ASN A 166 19.61 -13.05 -16.55
CA ASN A 166 19.67 -11.59 -16.40
C ASN A 166 18.73 -11.06 -15.31
N THR A 167 18.09 -11.94 -14.53
CA THR A 167 17.22 -11.55 -13.42
C THR A 167 18.05 -10.89 -12.32
N VAL A 168 17.62 -9.69 -11.91
CA VAL A 168 18.15 -8.99 -10.73
C VAL A 168 16.98 -8.74 -9.78
N GLN A 169 17.22 -8.97 -8.50
CA GLN A 169 16.28 -8.71 -7.42
C GLN A 169 16.97 -7.97 -6.29
N GLU A 170 16.30 -6.98 -5.71
CA GLU A 170 16.85 -6.12 -4.64
C GLU A 170 15.80 -5.88 -3.56
N ARG A 171 16.23 -5.60 -2.32
CA ARG A 171 15.37 -5.09 -1.25
C ARG A 171 15.52 -3.58 -1.11
N LEU A 172 14.68 -2.84 -1.82
CA LEU A 172 14.72 -1.37 -1.87
C LEU A 172 13.66 -0.73 -0.94
N ASP A 173 12.55 -1.43 -0.73
CA ASP A 173 11.43 -0.98 0.07
C ASP A 173 11.54 -1.48 1.50
N ARG A 174 11.32 -0.60 2.49
CA ARG A 174 11.41 -0.95 3.91
C ARG A 174 10.55 -0.05 4.79
N ALA A 175 10.36 -0.48 6.03
CA ALA A 175 9.80 0.32 7.09
C ALA A 175 10.85 0.44 8.20
N CYS A 176 11.27 1.67 8.49
CA CYS A 176 12.24 1.98 9.52
C CYS A 176 11.60 2.89 10.56
N ALA A 177 11.90 2.69 11.83
CA ALA A 177 11.32 3.51 12.89
C ALA A 177 12.32 3.80 14.00
N ASN A 178 12.06 4.87 14.74
CA ASN A 178 12.81 5.17 15.96
C ASN A 178 12.28 4.37 17.16
N SER A 179 13.07 4.38 18.23
CA SER A 179 12.77 3.64 19.46
C SER A 179 11.42 4.01 20.07
N ASP A 180 11.02 5.28 20.01
CA ASP A 180 9.74 5.76 20.52
C ASP A 180 8.56 5.16 19.76
N TRP A 181 8.64 5.05 18.43
CA TRP A 181 7.59 4.41 17.65
C TRP A 181 7.49 2.91 17.93
N SER A 182 8.64 2.23 18.04
CA SER A 182 8.67 0.81 18.42
C SER A 182 8.10 0.56 19.81
N GLN A 183 8.25 1.50 20.74
CA GLN A 183 7.61 1.43 22.07
C GLN A 183 6.09 1.65 22.02
N LEU A 184 5.61 2.51 21.12
CA LEU A 184 4.16 2.70 20.91
C LEU A 184 3.49 1.48 20.27
N PHE A 185 4.20 0.79 19.37
CA PHE A 185 3.68 -0.35 18.62
C PHE A 185 4.62 -1.57 18.70
N PRO A 186 4.80 -2.16 19.90
CA PRO A 186 5.77 -3.23 20.12
C PRO A 186 5.45 -4.53 19.35
N GLU A 187 4.17 -4.74 19.04
CA GLU A 187 3.69 -5.90 18.28
C GLU A 187 3.53 -5.59 16.78
N ALA A 188 4.06 -4.46 16.30
CA ALA A 188 4.02 -4.14 14.89
C ALA A 188 4.74 -5.22 14.06
N SER A 189 4.17 -5.56 12.89
CA SER A 189 4.80 -6.52 11.99
C SER A 189 4.71 -6.08 10.54
N ILE A 190 5.76 -6.37 9.78
CA ILE A 190 5.91 -5.96 8.39
C ILE A 190 5.76 -7.21 7.51
N LYS A 191 4.93 -7.11 6.46
CA LYS A 191 4.73 -8.20 5.49
C LYS A 191 4.98 -7.71 4.08
N HIS A 192 5.75 -8.48 3.33
CA HIS A 192 5.97 -8.27 1.90
C HIS A 192 4.89 -9.01 1.10
N VAL A 193 4.07 -8.26 0.35
CA VAL A 193 2.94 -8.79 -0.43
C VAL A 193 3.16 -8.55 -1.92
N SER A 194 3.38 -9.63 -2.67
CA SER A 194 3.67 -9.54 -4.11
C SER A 194 2.52 -8.92 -4.90
N MET A 195 2.87 -8.05 -5.83
CA MET A 195 1.94 -7.33 -6.68
C MET A 195 2.10 -7.75 -8.13
N SER A 196 1.03 -8.24 -8.77
CA SER A 196 1.11 -8.76 -10.15
C SER A 196 1.46 -7.68 -11.19
N CYS A 197 1.12 -6.43 -10.91
CA CYS A 197 1.28 -5.32 -11.84
C CYS A 197 2.41 -4.34 -11.48
N SER A 198 3.22 -4.65 -10.46
CA SER A 198 4.36 -3.82 -10.04
C SER A 198 5.65 -4.65 -10.01
N ASP A 199 6.74 -4.08 -10.51
CA ASP A 199 8.10 -4.58 -10.30
C ASP A 199 8.52 -4.49 -8.83
N HIS A 200 7.81 -3.68 -8.04
CA HIS A 200 7.87 -3.67 -6.59
C HIS A 200 6.85 -4.60 -5.91
N VAL A 201 7.16 -4.97 -4.67
CA VAL A 201 6.33 -5.69 -3.70
C VAL A 201 5.79 -4.70 -2.69
N ALA A 202 4.54 -4.85 -2.26
CA ALA A 202 3.97 -3.94 -1.26
C ALA A 202 4.52 -4.27 0.15
N VAL A 203 4.97 -3.24 0.86
CA VAL A 203 5.33 -3.31 2.29
C VAL A 203 4.10 -2.98 3.13
N VAL A 204 3.55 -4.00 3.80
CA VAL A 204 2.34 -3.87 4.63
C VAL A 204 2.74 -3.86 6.10
N ILE A 205 2.42 -2.77 6.80
CA ILE A 205 2.70 -2.58 8.22
C ILE A 205 1.41 -2.85 9.00
N TRP A 206 1.44 -3.86 9.86
CA TRP A 206 0.35 -4.19 10.78
C TRP A 206 0.67 -3.61 12.14
N LEU A 207 -0.20 -2.75 12.65
CA LEU A 207 -0.16 -2.29 14.04
C LEU A 207 -1.10 -3.22 14.82
N ALA A 208 -0.59 -3.91 15.84
CA ALA A 208 -1.47 -4.62 16.76
C ALA A 208 -2.27 -3.61 17.59
N ASP A 209 -3.39 -4.08 18.15
CA ASP A 209 -4.24 -3.27 19.01
C ASP A 209 -3.42 -2.71 20.18
N CYS A 210 -3.23 -1.39 20.24
CA CYS A 210 -2.59 -0.77 21.39
C CYS A 210 -3.37 -1.13 22.67
N PRO A 211 -2.74 -1.32 23.83
CA PRO A 211 -3.47 -1.59 25.08
C PRO A 211 -4.43 -0.46 25.50
N ASN A 212 -4.28 0.76 24.96
CA ASN A 212 -5.22 1.87 25.10
C ASN A 212 -6.29 1.94 23.99
N TYR A 213 -6.26 1.00 23.04
CA TYR A 213 -7.24 0.84 21.97
C TYR A 213 -8.38 -0.02 22.50
N THR A 214 -9.36 0.61 23.13
CA THR A 214 -10.64 -0.06 23.41
C THR A 214 -11.48 -0.12 22.12
N SER A 215 -11.03 -0.85 21.09
CA SER A 215 -11.92 -1.15 19.96
C SER A 215 -12.86 -2.30 20.33
N ARG A 216 -13.91 -1.93 21.05
CA ARG A 216 -15.20 -2.64 20.95
C ARG A 216 -16.18 -1.96 20.02
N ALA A 217 -15.70 -1.11 19.11
CA ALA A 217 -16.45 -0.81 17.90
C ALA A 217 -16.32 -2.02 16.97
N ALA A 218 -17.30 -2.93 17.06
CA ALA A 218 -17.42 -4.07 16.16
C ALA A 218 -17.25 -3.57 14.71
N ARG A 219 -16.20 -4.07 14.02
CA ARG A 219 -15.96 -3.73 12.61
C ARG A 219 -17.28 -3.83 11.84
N PRO A 220 -17.77 -2.74 11.23
CA PRO A 220 -19.04 -2.79 10.53
C PRO A 220 -18.94 -3.86 9.45
N TRP A 221 -19.85 -4.84 9.49
CA TRP A 221 -19.90 -5.86 8.47
C TRP A 221 -20.23 -5.20 7.13
N ARG A 222 -19.48 -5.57 6.09
CA ARG A 222 -19.61 -5.05 4.74
C ARG A 222 -19.89 -6.20 3.79
N PHE A 223 -20.74 -5.93 2.82
CA PHE A 223 -20.95 -6.83 1.70
C PHE A 223 -19.80 -6.67 0.70
N GLU A 224 -19.17 -7.75 0.29
CA GLU A 224 -18.13 -7.69 -0.74
C GLU A 224 -18.80 -7.88 -2.10
N ALA A 225 -18.58 -6.94 -3.03
CA ALA A 225 -19.11 -7.04 -4.40
C ALA A 225 -18.71 -8.36 -5.10
N ALA A 226 -17.60 -8.96 -4.68
CA ALA A 226 -17.14 -10.27 -5.14
C ALA A 226 -18.11 -11.42 -4.86
N TRP A 227 -18.98 -11.29 -3.85
CA TRP A 227 -19.95 -12.32 -3.50
C TRP A 227 -21.03 -12.48 -4.58
N LEU A 228 -21.39 -11.41 -5.30
CA LEU A 228 -22.41 -11.44 -6.36
C LEU A 228 -22.07 -12.36 -7.54
N GLN A 229 -20.80 -12.73 -7.73
CA GLN A 229 -20.40 -13.67 -8.77
C GLN A 229 -20.40 -15.13 -8.28
N SER A 230 -20.81 -15.36 -7.04
CA SER A 230 -21.03 -16.70 -6.51
C SER A 230 -22.49 -17.07 -6.67
N ALA A 231 -22.78 -18.12 -7.44
CA ALA A 231 -24.13 -18.70 -7.50
C ALA A 231 -24.65 -19.12 -6.10
N GLN A 232 -23.75 -19.36 -5.15
CA GLN A 232 -24.11 -19.62 -3.76
C GLN A 232 -24.51 -18.35 -2.99
N CYS A 233 -24.03 -17.16 -3.38
CA CYS A 233 -24.45 -15.91 -2.74
C CYS A 233 -25.91 -15.61 -3.07
N GLU A 234 -26.31 -15.76 -4.34
CA GLU A 234 -27.70 -15.60 -4.76
C GLU A 234 -28.62 -16.57 -4.02
N LYS A 235 -28.26 -17.86 -3.95
CA LYS A 235 -28.99 -18.86 -3.16
C LYS A 235 -29.10 -18.50 -1.69
N VAL A 236 -28.01 -18.05 -1.05
CA VAL A 236 -28.02 -17.65 0.37
C VAL A 236 -28.92 -16.44 0.59
N VAL A 237 -28.96 -15.48 -0.33
CA VAL A 237 -29.87 -14.32 -0.25
C VAL A 237 -31.31 -14.76 -0.43
N GLU A 238 -31.59 -15.56 -1.47
CA GLU A 238 -32.94 -16.04 -1.80
C GLU A 238 -33.51 -16.91 -0.67
N GLU A 239 -32.75 -17.89 -0.18
CA GLU A 239 -33.13 -18.74 0.95
C GLU A 239 -33.34 -17.93 2.22
N SER A 240 -32.44 -16.96 2.51
CA SER A 240 -32.59 -16.09 3.68
C SER A 240 -33.83 -15.20 3.58
N TRP A 241 -34.13 -14.72 2.37
CA TRP A 241 -35.29 -13.90 2.10
C TRP A 241 -36.59 -14.70 2.27
N LEU A 242 -36.66 -15.90 1.68
CA LEU A 242 -37.82 -16.80 1.80
C LEU A 242 -38.05 -17.27 3.24
N MET A 243 -36.99 -17.60 3.98
CA MET A 243 -37.09 -17.96 5.40
C MET A 243 -37.58 -16.79 6.27
N SER A 244 -37.28 -15.54 5.88
CA SER A 244 -37.76 -14.35 6.59
C SER A 244 -39.24 -14.04 6.34
N LEU A 245 -39.84 -14.57 5.27
CA LEU A 245 -41.26 -14.39 4.93
C LEU A 245 -42.21 -15.24 5.78
N GLY A 246 -41.72 -16.34 6.36
CA GLY A 246 -42.51 -17.19 7.29
C GLY A 246 -42.79 -16.54 8.66
N ASN A 247 -42.18 -15.39 8.96
CA ASN A 247 -42.33 -14.63 10.21
C ASN A 247 -43.25 -13.39 10.07
N THR A 248 -44.15 -13.40 9.09
CA THR A 248 -44.85 -12.18 8.66
C THR A 248 -46.11 -11.87 9.46
N ALA A 249 -46.00 -10.81 10.26
CA ALA A 249 -47.03 -9.77 10.38
C ALA A 249 -46.49 -8.44 10.97
N ALA A 250 -45.32 -8.44 11.64
CA ALA A 250 -44.87 -7.26 12.40
C ALA A 250 -43.41 -6.80 12.18
N GLN A 251 -42.59 -7.52 11.39
CA GLN A 251 -41.18 -7.20 11.23
C GLN A 251 -40.92 -6.55 9.88
N GLY A 252 -40.58 -5.26 9.89
CA GLY A 252 -40.34 -4.46 8.69
C GLY A 252 -39.08 -4.87 7.91
N LEU A 253 -38.90 -4.27 6.74
CA LEU A 253 -37.80 -4.51 5.79
C LEU A 253 -36.40 -4.55 6.45
N SER A 254 -36.18 -3.75 7.50
CA SER A 254 -34.91 -3.73 8.24
C SER A 254 -34.56 -5.09 8.85
N THR A 255 -35.52 -5.77 9.47
CA THR A 255 -35.28 -7.06 10.13
C THR A 255 -35.00 -8.17 9.10
N GLN A 256 -35.64 -8.10 7.94
CA GLN A 256 -35.38 -9.02 6.83
C GLN A 256 -33.98 -8.84 6.26
N LEU A 257 -33.55 -7.58 6.08
CA LEU A 257 -32.19 -7.25 5.64
C LEU A 257 -31.14 -7.68 6.67
N ASP A 258 -31.40 -7.52 7.97
CA ASP A 258 -30.49 -7.95 9.03
C ASP A 258 -30.36 -9.48 9.10
N PHE A 259 -31.46 -10.21 8.85
CA PHE A 259 -31.44 -11.67 8.74
C PHE A 259 -30.61 -12.14 7.54
N CYS A 260 -30.82 -11.53 6.37
CA CYS A 260 -30.01 -11.80 5.17
C CYS A 260 -28.53 -11.48 5.40
N ARG A 261 -28.24 -10.36 6.06
CA ARG A 261 -26.89 -9.94 6.46
C ARG A 261 -26.22 -10.98 7.36
N ALA A 262 -26.92 -11.50 8.35
CA ALA A 262 -26.38 -12.50 9.27
C ALA A 262 -26.00 -13.81 8.56
N ASN A 263 -26.86 -14.29 7.65
CA ASN A 263 -26.62 -15.50 6.89
C ASN A 263 -25.51 -15.33 5.84
N LEU A 264 -25.48 -14.20 5.14
CA LEU A 264 -24.36 -13.86 4.23
C LEU A 264 -23.03 -13.77 4.97
N LYS A 265 -23.01 -13.17 6.17
CA LYS A 265 -21.82 -13.10 7.04
C LYS A 265 -21.32 -14.49 7.45
N ARG A 266 -22.24 -15.41 7.70
CA ARG A 266 -21.91 -16.79 8.06
C ARG A 266 -21.34 -17.53 6.86
N TRP A 267 -22.03 -17.50 5.72
CA TRP A 267 -21.60 -18.15 4.48
C TRP A 267 -20.24 -17.65 4.01
N SER A 268 -19.98 -16.34 4.04
CA SER A 268 -18.71 -15.78 3.55
C SER A 268 -17.51 -16.30 4.34
N ARG A 269 -17.67 -16.48 5.65
CA ARG A 269 -16.62 -17.01 6.54
C ARG A 269 -16.37 -18.51 6.36
N THR A 270 -17.42 -19.29 6.13
CA THR A 270 -17.31 -20.75 6.13
C THR A 270 -17.06 -21.35 4.76
N ALA A 271 -17.54 -20.73 3.69
CA ALA A 271 -17.49 -21.30 2.33
C ALA A 271 -16.70 -20.43 1.35
N PHE A 272 -16.89 -19.10 1.35
CA PHE A 272 -16.23 -18.22 0.37
C PHE A 272 -14.74 -18.02 0.67
N LEU A 273 -14.36 -17.77 1.93
CA LEU A 273 -12.95 -17.60 2.33
C LEU A 273 -12.16 -18.91 2.43
N ALA A 274 -12.83 -20.05 2.52
CA ALA A 274 -12.20 -21.36 2.56
C ALA A 274 -11.71 -21.84 1.17
N ASP A 275 -12.28 -21.30 0.09
CA ASP A 275 -11.92 -21.65 -1.28
C ASP A 275 -10.73 -20.82 -1.78
N LYS A 276 -9.52 -21.34 -1.55
CA LYS A 276 -8.24 -20.72 -1.94
C LYS A 276 -8.11 -20.45 -3.44
N SER A 277 -8.85 -21.18 -4.29
CA SER A 277 -8.83 -21.01 -5.74
C SER A 277 -9.56 -19.72 -6.18
N ARG A 278 -10.61 -19.32 -5.45
CA ARG A 278 -11.41 -18.12 -5.74
C ARG A 278 -10.74 -16.84 -5.25
N VAL A 279 -9.97 -16.90 -4.15
CA VAL A 279 -9.11 -15.79 -3.71
C VAL A 279 -8.05 -15.48 -4.76
N LYS A 280 -7.49 -16.51 -5.41
CA LYS A 280 -6.55 -16.35 -6.54
C LYS A 280 -7.26 -15.75 -7.76
N PHE A 281 -8.42 -16.27 -8.13
CA PHE A 281 -9.24 -15.71 -9.21
C PHE A 281 -9.57 -14.22 -8.99
N TRP A 282 -9.91 -13.80 -7.77
CA TRP A 282 -10.20 -12.39 -7.48
C TRP A 282 -8.98 -11.49 -7.47
N LYS A 283 -7.81 -11.99 -7.07
CA LYS A 283 -6.53 -11.29 -7.29
C LYS A 283 -6.27 -11.08 -8.78
N ASP A 284 -6.58 -12.08 -9.60
CA ASP A 284 -6.43 -12.02 -11.05
C ASP A 284 -7.49 -11.12 -11.73
N VAL A 285 -8.72 -11.09 -11.23
CA VAL A 285 -9.80 -10.20 -11.67
C VAL A 285 -9.54 -8.75 -11.25
N CYS A 286 -9.03 -8.49 -10.05
CA CYS A 286 -8.57 -7.15 -9.66
C CYS A 286 -7.44 -6.70 -10.60
N ALA A 287 -6.47 -7.57 -10.87
CA ALA A 287 -5.41 -7.30 -11.86
C ALA A 287 -5.98 -7.08 -13.28
N ALA A 288 -7.06 -7.76 -13.67
CA ALA A 288 -7.74 -7.56 -14.95
C ALA A 288 -8.59 -6.27 -15.00
N TYR A 289 -9.22 -5.88 -13.88
CA TYR A 289 -9.98 -4.64 -13.75
C TYR A 289 -9.07 -3.41 -13.86
N PHE A 290 -7.88 -3.46 -13.24
CA PHE A 290 -6.86 -2.42 -13.42
C PHE A 290 -6.30 -2.38 -14.85
N ARG A 291 -6.16 -3.55 -15.53
CA ARG A 291 -5.82 -3.61 -16.96
C ARG A 291 -6.91 -3.02 -17.86
N ASN A 292 -8.18 -3.29 -17.58
CA ASN A 292 -9.31 -2.77 -18.36
C ASN A 292 -9.57 -1.28 -18.11
N ARG A 293 -9.25 -0.75 -16.93
CA ARG A 293 -9.29 0.70 -16.66
C ARG A 293 -8.23 1.46 -17.48
N LEU A 294 -7.06 0.86 -17.70
CA LEU A 294 -6.03 1.35 -18.62
C LEU A 294 -6.48 1.26 -20.09
N LEU A 295 -7.11 0.16 -20.51
CA LEU A 295 -7.65 0.02 -21.87
C LEU A 295 -8.79 1.01 -22.18
N ARG A 296 -9.64 1.33 -21.21
CA ARG A 296 -10.71 2.35 -21.35
C ARG A 296 -10.19 3.79 -21.37
N GLN A 297 -9.00 4.04 -20.81
CA GLN A 297 -8.30 5.31 -20.99
C GLN A 297 -7.66 5.39 -22.38
N LEU A 298 -7.12 4.27 -22.90
CA LEU A 298 -6.52 4.20 -24.24
C LEU A 298 -7.55 4.29 -25.38
N THR A 299 -8.76 3.74 -25.22
CA THR A 299 -9.84 3.81 -26.23
C THR A 299 -10.60 5.14 -26.25
N ARG A 300 -10.26 6.10 -25.38
CA ARG A 300 -10.76 7.49 -25.45
C ARG A 300 -9.76 8.45 -26.11
N THR A 301 -8.64 7.92 -26.58
CA THR A 301 -7.58 8.64 -27.31
C THR A 301 -7.29 8.03 -28.69
N LEU A 302 -8.19 7.18 -29.17
CA LEU A 302 -8.43 6.91 -30.59
C LEU A 302 -9.83 7.44 -30.92
#